data_AF-A0A0V1JNS7-F1
#
_entry.id   AF-A0A0V1JNS7-F1
#
_cell.length_a   1.000
_cell.length_b   1.000
_cell.length_c   1.000
_cell.angle_alpha   90.00
_cell.angle_beta   90.00
_cell.angle_gamma   90.00
#
_symmetry.space_group_name_H-M   'P 1'
#
loop_
_entity.id
_entity.type
_entity.pdbx_description
1 polymer ?
#
loop_
_entity_poly.entity_id
_entity_poly.type
_entity_poly.pdbx_seq_one_letter_code
_entity_poly.pdbx_strand_id
1 'polypeptide(L)'
;MIPKPPNPLGVVVTKYYQLQIKKCKYKFNVISRIIGPAGSTVQAIQQFSGSRLQLRSDTSCDLHIKIIVQDFENIAHWRIQRAKDAIAYVLENKDNQVSLNQKAEQTVRNHCREIIATSNRCRLRTAHRGDNAWIEENDEYGQETISNYLARPAYETRNYIQ
;
A
#
# COMPACT_ATOMS: atom_id res chain seq x y z
N MET A 1 -7.05 0.63 -14.71
CA MET A 1 -8.37 1.32 -14.74
C MET A 1 -9.30 0.63 -13.75
N ILE A 2 -10.10 1.39 -13.00
CA ILE A 2 -11.18 0.82 -12.17
C ILE A 2 -12.34 0.46 -13.11
N PRO A 3 -12.87 -0.78 -13.04
CA PRO A 3 -13.93 -1.21 -13.94
C PRO A 3 -15.23 -0.45 -13.65
N LYS A 4 -15.98 -0.12 -14.70
CA LYS A 4 -17.29 0.55 -14.56
C LYS A 4 -18.38 -0.51 -14.29
N PRO A 5 -19.27 -0.29 -13.30
CA PRO A 5 -20.40 -1.17 -13.06
C PRO A 5 -21.43 -1.10 -14.20
N PRO A 6 -22.29 -2.12 -14.35
CA PRO A 6 -23.43 -2.06 -15.26
C PRO A 6 -24.45 -1.00 -14.80
N ASN A 7 -25.39 -0.66 -15.69
CA ASN A 7 -26.46 0.27 -15.36
C ASN A 7 -27.28 -0.24 -14.16
N PRO A 8 -27.64 0.63 -13.21
CA PRO A 8 -28.40 0.24 -12.03
C PRO A 8 -29.79 -0.25 -12.42
N LEU A 9 -30.19 -1.40 -11.87
CA LEU A 9 -31.52 -1.98 -12.10
C LEU A 9 -32.08 -2.54 -10.78
N GLY A 10 -33.34 -2.22 -10.49
CA GLY A 10 -34.05 -2.74 -9.32
C GLY A 10 -33.87 -1.88 -8.07
N VAL A 11 -33.76 -2.54 -6.92
CA VAL A 11 -33.70 -1.90 -5.60
C VAL A 11 -32.30 -1.95 -5.01
N VAL A 12 -31.98 -0.98 -4.15
CA VAL A 12 -30.74 -0.95 -3.38
C VAL A 12 -30.82 -1.98 -2.26
N VAL A 13 -29.84 -2.87 -2.20
CA VAL A 13 -29.75 -3.96 -1.23
C VAL A 13 -28.38 -3.98 -0.58
N THR A 14 -28.33 -4.35 0.70
CA THR A 14 -27.07 -4.70 1.37
C THR A 14 -26.88 -6.21 1.27
N LYS A 15 -25.87 -6.64 0.51
CA LYS A 15 -25.49 -8.04 0.36
C LYS A 15 -24.21 -8.34 1.12
N TYR A 16 -24.19 -9.52 1.73
CA TYR A 16 -23.05 -10.06 2.45
C TYR A 16 -22.62 -11.35 1.77
N TYR A 17 -21.34 -11.49 1.46
CA TYR A 17 -20.76 -12.73 0.96
C TYR A 17 -19.60 -13.16 1.85
N GLN A 18 -19.57 -14.42 2.24
CA GLN A 18 -18.49 -14.99 3.03
C GLN A 18 -17.64 -15.92 2.16
N LEU A 19 -16.36 -15.60 2.05
CA LEU A 19 -15.35 -16.43 1.40
C LEU A 19 -14.47 -17.07 2.47
N GLN A 20 -14.24 -18.38 2.35
CA GLN A 20 -13.32 -19.11 3.23
C GLN A 20 -12.11 -19.59 2.44
N ILE A 21 -10.92 -19.27 2.93
CA ILE A 21 -9.64 -19.66 2.33
C ILE A 21 -8.85 -20.51 3.31
N LYS A 22 -8.34 -21.64 2.85
CA LYS A 22 -7.43 -22.51 3.61
C LYS A 22 -6.00 -21.99 3.49
N LYS A 23 -5.53 -21.24 4.49
CA LYS A 23 -4.19 -20.61 4.53
C LYS A 23 -3.06 -21.62 4.35
N CYS A 24 -3.19 -22.80 4.95
CA CYS A 24 -2.21 -23.90 4.91
C CYS A 24 -2.00 -24.49 3.51
N LYS A 25 -2.85 -24.18 2.51
CA LYS A 25 -2.61 -24.57 1.11
C LYS A 25 -1.51 -23.72 0.46
N TYR A 26 -1.10 -22.62 1.07
CA TYR A 26 -0.15 -21.67 0.52
C TYR A 26 1.17 -21.72 1.29
N LYS A 27 2.29 -21.59 0.57
CA LYS A 27 3.64 -21.53 1.15
C LYS A 27 4.00 -20.14 1.72
N PHE A 28 3.05 -19.22 1.75
CA PHE A 28 3.23 -17.84 2.21
C PHE A 28 2.10 -17.42 3.14
N ASN A 29 2.31 -16.33 3.89
CA ASN A 29 1.26 -15.76 4.74
C ASN A 29 0.16 -15.10 3.90
N VAL A 30 -0.96 -15.81 3.74
CA VAL A 30 -2.14 -15.38 2.97
C VAL A 30 -2.72 -14.06 3.49
N ILE A 31 -2.77 -13.87 4.81
CA ILE A 31 -3.35 -12.67 5.41
C ILE A 31 -2.51 -11.45 5.04
N SER A 32 -1.20 -11.53 5.27
CA SER A 32 -0.27 -10.45 4.91
C SER A 32 -0.27 -10.17 3.42
N ARG A 33 -0.42 -11.19 2.57
CA ARG A 33 -0.54 -11.04 1.11
C ARG A 33 -1.77 -10.25 0.71
N ILE A 34 -2.94 -10.54 1.29
CA ILE A 34 -4.20 -9.84 0.96
C ILE A 34 -4.18 -8.41 1.49
N ILE A 35 -3.67 -8.20 2.72
CA ILE A 35 -3.59 -6.87 3.34
C ILE A 35 -2.57 -6.00 2.60
N GLY A 36 -1.37 -6.54 2.35
CA GLY A 36 -0.25 -5.82 1.78
C GLY A 36 0.41 -4.81 2.74
N PRO A 37 1.50 -4.15 2.32
CA PRO A 37 2.21 -3.15 3.11
C PRO A 37 1.28 -2.04 3.59
N ALA A 38 1.14 -1.92 4.91
CA ALA A 38 0.22 -0.97 5.57
C ALA A 38 -1.23 -0.98 5.03
N GLY A 39 -1.71 -2.11 4.49
CA GLY A 39 -3.07 -2.20 3.95
C GLY A 39 -3.24 -1.74 2.50
N SER A 40 -2.17 -1.42 1.77
CA SER A 40 -2.26 -0.91 0.40
C SER A 40 -3.00 -1.86 -0.55
N THR A 41 -2.78 -3.17 -0.42
CA THR A 41 -3.36 -4.17 -1.31
C THR A 41 -4.84 -4.40 -1.01
N VAL A 42 -5.24 -4.50 0.25
CA VAL A 42 -6.67 -4.61 0.59
C VAL A 42 -7.43 -3.35 0.20
N GLN A 43 -6.81 -2.17 0.32
CA GLN A 43 -7.40 -0.92 -0.14
C GLN A 43 -7.59 -0.92 -1.66
N ALA A 44 -6.60 -1.39 -2.43
CA ALA A 44 -6.72 -1.52 -3.88
C ALA A 44 -7.82 -2.51 -4.29
N ILE A 45 -7.96 -3.64 -3.59
CA ILE A 45 -9.05 -4.60 -3.82
C ILE A 45 -10.42 -3.94 -3.56
N GLN A 46 -10.55 -3.21 -2.46
CA GLN A 46 -11.79 -2.50 -2.11
C GLN A 46 -12.13 -1.42 -3.14
N GLN A 47 -11.15 -0.65 -3.61
CA GLN A 47 -11.34 0.37 -4.65
C GLN A 47 -11.72 -0.24 -6.00
N PHE A 48 -11.03 -1.30 -6.41
CA PHE A 48 -11.28 -2.00 -7.67
C PHE A 48 -12.69 -2.62 -7.72
N SER A 49 -13.11 -3.24 -6.62
CA SER A 49 -14.42 -3.90 -6.52
C SER A 49 -15.56 -2.96 -6.11
N GLY A 50 -15.24 -1.81 -5.50
CA GLY A 50 -16.19 -0.97 -4.77
C GLY A 50 -16.91 -1.71 -3.65
N SER A 51 -16.25 -2.68 -3.03
CA SER A 51 -16.77 -3.47 -1.91
C SER A 51 -15.99 -3.19 -0.64
N ARG A 52 -16.61 -3.38 0.53
CA ARG A 52 -15.90 -3.38 1.81
C ARG A 52 -15.49 -4.80 2.17
N LEU A 53 -14.24 -4.99 2.56
CA LEU A 53 -13.69 -6.27 2.98
C LEU A 53 -13.47 -6.28 4.49
N GLN A 54 -13.85 -7.38 5.15
CA GLN A 54 -13.50 -7.66 6.54
C GLN A 54 -12.84 -9.04 6.60
N LEU A 55 -11.62 -9.09 7.12
CA LEU A 55 -10.87 -10.33 7.27
C LEU A 55 -10.92 -10.77 8.73
N ARG A 56 -11.22 -12.04 8.96
CA ARG A 56 -11.08 -12.71 10.26
C ARG A 56 -10.32 -14.00 10.08
N SER A 57 -9.21 -14.11 10.80
CA SER A 57 -8.41 -15.32 10.83
C SER A 57 -8.67 -16.04 12.13
N ASP A 58 -8.90 -17.34 12.04
CA ASP A 58 -8.95 -18.19 13.22
C ASP A 58 -7.55 -18.75 13.50
N THR A 59 -7.38 -19.32 14.70
CA THR A 59 -6.17 -20.08 15.10
C THR A 59 -5.95 -21.32 14.22
N SER A 60 -7.00 -21.77 13.54
CA SER A 60 -6.95 -22.84 12.54
C SER A 60 -6.32 -22.38 11.22
N CYS A 61 -6.28 -23.29 10.24
CA CYS A 61 -5.87 -22.99 8.86
C CYS A 61 -6.85 -22.04 8.13
N ASP A 62 -7.95 -21.61 8.74
CA ASP A 62 -9.03 -20.93 8.02
C ASP A 62 -8.92 -19.39 8.09
N LEU A 63 -9.15 -18.77 6.93
CA LEU A 63 -9.31 -17.33 6.78
C LEU A 63 -10.70 -17.05 6.24
N HIS A 64 -11.49 -16.31 7.01
CA HIS A 64 -12.81 -15.85 6.63
C HIS A 64 -12.73 -14.41 6.12
N ILE A 65 -13.22 -14.18 4.90
CA ILE A 65 -13.31 -12.87 4.27
C ILE A 65 -14.77 -12.56 4.03
N LYS A 66 -15.29 -11.56 4.74
CA LYS A 66 -16.64 -11.02 4.53
C LYS A 66 -16.56 -9.86 3.56
N ILE A 67 -17.22 -10.02 2.41
CA ILE A 67 -17.40 -8.99 1.38
C ILE A 67 -18.77 -8.36 1.61
N ILE A 68 -18.80 -7.05 1.77
CA ILE A 68 -19.99 -6.27 2.10
C ILE A 68 -20.21 -5.26 0.98
N VAL A 69 -21.40 -5.27 0.40
CA VAL A 69 -21.78 -4.37 -0.68
C VAL A 69 -23.17 -3.81 -0.41
N GLN A 70 -23.35 -2.50 -0.59
CA GLN A 70 -24.63 -1.83 -0.56
C GLN A 70 -24.80 -1.11 -1.90
N ASP A 71 -25.60 -1.69 -2.79
CA ASP A 71 -25.80 -1.17 -4.15
C ASP A 71 -27.08 -1.80 -4.75
N PHE A 72 -27.43 -1.45 -5.99
CA PHE A 72 -28.47 -2.14 -6.73
C PHE A 72 -28.16 -3.63 -6.87
N GLU A 73 -29.16 -4.51 -6.83
CA GLU A 73 -28.94 -5.96 -6.77
C GLU A 73 -28.03 -6.51 -7.87
N ASN A 74 -28.21 -6.02 -9.11
CA ASN A 74 -27.36 -6.40 -10.24
C ASN A 74 -25.90 -5.91 -10.07
N ILE A 75 -25.71 -4.69 -9.59
CA ILE A 75 -24.39 -4.11 -9.32
C ILE A 75 -23.74 -4.82 -8.13
N ALA A 76 -24.51 -5.14 -7.08
CA ALA A 76 -24.01 -5.81 -5.89
C ALA A 76 -23.41 -7.18 -6.24
N HIS A 77 -24.11 -7.98 -7.05
CA HIS A 77 -23.57 -9.23 -7.58
C HIS A 77 -22.30 -9.01 -8.39
N TRP A 78 -22.28 -8.02 -9.29
CA TRP A 78 -21.10 -7.70 -10.09
C TRP A 78 -19.89 -7.30 -9.23
N ARG A 79 -20.08 -6.46 -8.21
CA ARG A 79 -19.03 -6.01 -7.28
C ARG A 79 -18.47 -7.16 -6.46
N ILE A 80 -19.33 -8.06 -5.98
CA ILE A 80 -18.91 -9.27 -5.26
C ILE A 80 -18.01 -10.14 -6.17
N GLN A 81 -18.36 -10.30 -7.45
CA GLN A 81 -17.50 -11.04 -8.38
C GLN A 81 -16.16 -10.35 -8.60
N ARG A 82 -16.14 -9.02 -8.78
CA ARG A 82 -14.87 -8.26 -8.88
C ARG A 82 -14.00 -8.39 -7.65
N ALA A 83 -14.58 -8.42 -6.46
CA ALA A 83 -13.84 -8.66 -5.23
C ALA A 83 -13.23 -10.07 -5.20
N LYS A 84 -13.95 -11.10 -5.65
CA LYS A 84 -13.42 -12.47 -5.76
C LYS A 84 -12.25 -12.54 -6.74
N ASP A 85 -12.40 -11.95 -7.92
CA ASP A 85 -11.36 -11.93 -8.95
C ASP A 85 -10.09 -11.25 -8.45
N ALA A 86 -10.23 -10.10 -7.76
CA ALA A 86 -9.10 -9.36 -7.22
C ALA A 86 -8.38 -10.14 -6.10
N ILE A 87 -9.12 -10.82 -5.22
CA ILE A 87 -8.53 -11.70 -4.21
C ILE A 87 -7.81 -12.86 -4.89
N ALA A 88 -8.42 -13.50 -5.89
CA ALA A 88 -7.81 -14.60 -6.62
C ALA A 88 -6.50 -14.17 -7.30
N TYR A 89 -6.48 -13.03 -7.98
CA TYR A 89 -5.29 -12.44 -8.58
C TYR A 89 -4.15 -12.25 -7.57
N VAL A 90 -4.46 -11.70 -6.39
CA VAL A 90 -3.48 -11.47 -5.32
C VAL A 90 -2.90 -12.78 -4.77
N LEU A 91 -3.69 -13.85 -4.75
CA LEU A 91 -3.26 -15.17 -4.26
C LEU A 91 -2.57 -16.02 -5.31
N GLU A 92 -2.96 -15.89 -6.57
CA GLU A 92 -2.27 -16.51 -7.70
C GLU A 92 -0.85 -15.96 -7.80
N ASN A 93 -0.67 -14.64 -7.60
CA ASN A 93 0.63 -13.99 -7.58
C ASN A 93 1.49 -14.39 -8.80
N LYS A 94 0.87 -14.33 -9.99
CA LYS A 94 1.48 -14.74 -11.25
C LYS A 94 2.83 -14.04 -11.45
N ASP A 95 3.84 -14.82 -11.85
CA ASP A 95 5.23 -14.38 -12.03
C ASP A 95 5.81 -13.64 -10.81
N ASN A 96 5.29 -13.92 -9.61
CA ASN A 96 5.64 -13.28 -8.35
C ASN A 96 5.41 -11.77 -8.28
N GLN A 97 4.69 -11.18 -9.24
CA GLN A 97 4.56 -9.72 -9.39
C GLN A 97 4.00 -9.05 -8.14
N VAL A 98 2.91 -9.60 -7.57
CA VAL A 98 2.27 -9.04 -6.37
C VAL A 98 3.25 -9.06 -5.20
N SER A 99 3.96 -10.17 -5.02
CA SER A 99 4.92 -10.31 -3.93
C SER A 99 6.14 -9.40 -4.04
N LEU A 100 6.65 -9.21 -5.25
CA LEU A 100 7.79 -8.32 -5.51
C LEU A 100 7.39 -6.86 -5.32
N ASN A 101 6.22 -6.46 -5.82
CA ASN A 101 5.70 -5.10 -5.66
C ASN A 101 5.46 -4.77 -4.18
N GLN A 102 4.86 -5.69 -3.42
CA GLN A 102 4.68 -5.50 -1.97
C GLN A 102 6.02 -5.40 -1.23
N LYS A 103 7.02 -6.21 -1.62
CA LYS A 103 8.36 -6.13 -1.03
C LYS A 103 9.04 -4.80 -1.34
N ALA A 104 8.97 -4.35 -2.60
CA ALA A 104 9.51 -3.06 -3.02
C ALA A 104 8.87 -1.89 -2.25
N GLU A 105 7.53 -1.87 -2.17
CA GLU A 105 6.78 -0.88 -1.40
C GLU A 105 7.22 -0.89 0.09
N GLN A 106 7.35 -2.07 0.69
CA GLN A 106 7.77 -2.19 2.09
C GLN A 106 9.20 -1.68 2.32
N THR A 107 10.13 -1.97 1.41
CA THR A 107 11.52 -1.46 1.47
C THR A 107 11.55 0.06 1.43
N VAL A 108 10.81 0.69 0.50
CA VAL A 108 10.73 2.14 0.40
C VAL A 108 10.15 2.75 1.68
N ARG A 109 9.03 2.21 2.18
CA ARG A 109 8.41 2.69 3.43
C ARG A 109 9.36 2.61 4.62
N ASN A 110 10.10 1.50 4.75
CA ASN A 110 11.07 1.33 5.83
C ASN A 110 12.19 2.37 5.73
N HIS A 111 12.74 2.56 4.54
CA HIS A 111 13.80 3.55 4.33
C HIS A 111 13.32 4.99 4.61
N CYS A 112 12.11 5.36 4.17
CA CYS A 112 11.53 6.67 4.51
C CYS A 112 11.38 6.85 6.03
N ARG A 113 10.94 5.83 6.75
CA ARG A 113 10.83 5.89 8.23
C ARG A 113 12.19 6.08 8.88
N GLU A 114 13.22 5.40 8.39
CA GLU A 114 14.60 5.56 8.87
C GLU A 114 15.12 6.98 8.67
N ILE A 115 14.95 7.55 7.47
CA ILE A 115 15.33 8.94 7.17
C ILE A 115 14.60 9.92 8.09
N ILE A 116 13.29 9.74 8.29
CA ILE A 116 12.51 10.61 9.17
C ILE A 116 12.99 10.48 10.62
N ALA A 117 13.25 9.26 11.09
CA ALA A 117 13.74 9.02 12.44
C ALA A 117 15.13 9.62 12.68
N THR A 118 16.04 9.52 11.72
CA THR A 118 17.38 10.13 11.83
C THR A 118 17.31 11.65 11.75
N SER A 119 16.49 12.22 10.86
CA SER A 119 16.25 13.67 10.79
C SER A 119 15.67 14.22 12.11
N ASN A 120 14.68 13.55 12.68
CA ASN A 120 14.11 13.94 13.98
C ASN A 120 15.12 13.80 15.13
N ARG A 121 15.99 12.78 15.08
CA ARG A 121 17.08 12.62 16.06
C ARG A 121 18.12 13.75 15.95
N CYS A 122 18.41 14.23 14.75
CA CYS A 122 19.27 15.40 14.54
C CYS A 122 18.61 16.67 15.06
N ARG A 123 17.32 16.90 14.80
CA ARG A 123 16.56 18.07 15.31
C ARG A 123 16.48 18.12 16.83
N LEU A 124 16.24 16.99 17.50
CA LEU A 124 16.22 16.91 18.97
C LEU A 124 17.60 17.18 19.59
N ARG A 125 18.68 16.82 18.89
CA ARG A 125 20.06 17.09 19.33
C ARG A 125 20.44 18.56 19.19
N THR A 126 19.97 19.26 18.15
CA THR A 126 20.20 20.71 18.01
C THR A 126 19.40 21.52 19.04
N ALA A 127 18.20 21.09 19.42
CA ALA A 127 17.40 21.76 20.44
C ALA A 127 17.96 21.65 21.88
N HIS A 128 18.89 20.72 22.13
CA HIS A 128 19.57 20.56 23.42
C HIS A 128 20.95 21.24 23.50
N ARG A 129 21.37 21.97 22.46
CA ARG A 129 22.55 22.84 22.53
C ARG A 129 22.11 24.29 22.73
N GLY A 130 22.03 24.70 24.00
CA GLY A 130 22.29 26.06 24.49
C GLY A 130 21.35 27.17 24.00
N ASP A 131 20.57 27.70 24.95
CA ASP A 131 19.93 29.00 24.87
C ASP A 131 20.95 30.11 24.54
N ASN A 132 20.68 30.85 23.45
CA ASN A 132 21.04 32.26 23.17
C ASN A 132 21.49 32.55 21.70
N ALA A 133 20.58 32.42 20.74
CA ALA A 133 20.76 33.07 19.43
C ALA A 133 19.49 33.84 19.06
N TRP A 134 19.60 35.17 18.98
CA TRP A 134 18.57 36.06 18.46
C TRP A 134 18.30 35.70 17.00
N ILE A 135 17.03 35.43 16.66
CA ILE A 135 16.59 35.25 15.28
C ILE A 135 16.17 36.63 14.78
N GLU A 136 17.00 37.25 13.93
CA GLU A 136 16.54 38.30 13.03
C GLU A 136 15.73 37.62 11.92
N GLU A 137 14.42 37.85 11.87
CA GLU A 137 13.58 37.49 10.74
C GLU A 137 14.01 38.34 9.53
N ASN A 138 14.77 37.74 8.62
CA ASN A 138 14.89 38.23 7.25
C ASN A 138 14.10 37.27 6.34
N ASP A 139 12.98 37.79 5.82
CA ASP A 139 12.10 37.10 4.89
C ASP A 139 12.76 36.98 3.51
N GLU A 140 13.64 35.99 3.31
CA GLU A 140 14.19 35.68 1.99
C GLU A 140 13.44 34.50 1.34
N TYR A 141 12.57 34.84 0.40
CA TYR A 141 11.76 33.92 -0.40
C TYR A 141 12.64 33.02 -1.30
N GLY A 142 13.01 31.84 -0.79
CA GLY A 142 13.72 30.81 -1.54
C GLY A 142 12.77 29.86 -2.27
N GLN A 143 12.71 29.94 -3.60
CA GLN A 143 12.07 28.93 -4.46
C GLN A 143 12.99 27.70 -4.59
N GLU A 144 12.58 26.54 -4.07
CA GLU A 144 13.32 25.28 -4.30
C GLU A 144 12.83 24.57 -5.57
N THR A 145 13.71 24.48 -6.57
CA THR A 145 13.45 23.85 -7.88
C THR A 145 13.75 22.35 -7.86
N ILE A 146 12.83 21.54 -8.41
CA ILE A 146 12.77 20.05 -8.41
C ILE A 146 13.96 19.35 -9.15
N SER A 147 14.94 20.09 -9.68
CA SER A 147 15.99 19.56 -10.58
C SER A 147 16.97 18.55 -9.95
N ASN A 148 17.06 18.47 -8.61
CA ASN A 148 18.14 17.73 -7.93
C ASN A 148 17.93 16.20 -7.82
N TYR A 149 16.84 15.64 -8.35
CA TYR A 149 16.56 14.20 -8.24
C TYR A 149 17.00 13.34 -9.44
N LEU A 150 17.55 13.94 -10.51
CA LEU A 150 17.92 13.20 -11.74
C LEU A 150 19.43 12.97 -11.95
N ALA A 151 20.31 13.47 -11.09
CA ALA A 151 21.74 13.25 -11.22
C ALA A 151 22.20 12.05 -10.36
N ARG A 152 22.14 10.83 -10.91
CA ARG A 152 22.95 9.72 -10.39
C ARG A 152 24.40 9.93 -10.82
N PRO A 153 25.42 9.73 -9.95
CA PRO A 153 26.80 9.70 -10.41
C PRO A 153 27.09 8.37 -11.11
N ALA A 154 27.74 8.45 -12.26
CA ALA A 154 28.44 7.32 -12.86
C ALA A 154 29.64 6.97 -11.97
N TYR A 155 29.86 5.67 -11.77
CA TYR A 155 31.01 5.14 -11.06
C TYR A 155 32.32 5.49 -11.80
N GLU A 156 33.25 6.11 -11.09
CA GLU A 156 34.64 6.32 -11.46
C GLU A 156 35.53 5.26 -10.81
N THR A 157 36.49 4.74 -11.58
CA THR A 157 37.88 4.42 -11.15
C THR A 157 38.68 4.25 -12.46
N ARG A 158 39.40 5.24 -12.99
CA ARG A 158 40.76 5.76 -12.66
C ARG A 158 41.89 4.73 -12.65
N ASN A 159 42.91 4.99 -13.50
CA ASN A 159 44.36 5.18 -13.22
C ASN A 159 45.17 4.94 -14.54
N TYR A 160 45.79 5.94 -15.20
CA TYR A 160 47.15 6.53 -15.01
C TYR A 160 48.26 5.45 -14.89
N ILE A 161 49.39 5.44 -15.63
CA ILE A 161 50.49 6.44 -15.75
C ILE A 161 51.43 6.09 -16.96
N GLN A 162 52.02 7.15 -17.55
CA GLN A 162 53.23 7.32 -18.42
C GLN A 162 53.30 6.68 -19.81
#